data_AF-A0A849HYX7-F1
#
_entry.id   AF-A0A849HYX7-F1
#
_cell.length_a   1.000
_cell.length_b   1.000
_cell.length_c   1.000
_cell.angle_alpha   90.00
_cell.angle_beta   90.00
_cell.angle_gamma   90.00
#
_symmetry.space_group_name_H-M   'P 1'
#
loop_
_entity.id
_entity.type
_entity.pdbx_description
1 polymer ?
#
loop_
_entity_poly.entity_id
_entity_poly.type
_entity_poly.pdbx_seq_one_letter_code
_entity_poly.pdbx_strand_id
1 'polypeptide(L)' 'MMLYLGKNLAGKSLMFGASDGRTYEGIQRWGVSVFDFTLPSSSSKSHFLGFSCIPTLTCKV' A
#
# COMPACT_ATOMS: atom_id res chain seq x y z
N MET A 1 10.41 4.50 1.20
CA MET A 1 9.98 3.07 1.17
C MET A 1 8.47 3.02 1.35
N MET A 2 7.80 2.06 0.71
CA MET A 2 6.35 1.86 0.79
C MET A 2 6.07 0.40 1.19
N LEU A 3 5.14 0.18 2.10
CA LEU A 3 4.75 -1.12 2.62
C LEU A 3 3.30 -1.40 2.24
N TYR A 4 3.03 -2.54 1.60
CA TYR A 4 1.66 -2.98 1.38
C TYR A 4 1.03 -3.41 2.70
N LEU A 5 -0.17 -2.88 2.99
CA LEU A 5 -0.83 -3.08 4.29
C LEU A 5 -1.96 -4.11 4.20
N GLY A 6 -2.56 -4.26 3.02
CA GLY A 6 -3.73 -5.12 2.80
C GLY A 6 -4.89 -4.35 2.19
N LYS A 7 -6.12 -4.77 2.50
CA LYS A 7 -7.35 -4.14 2.02
C LYS A 7 -8.10 -3.48 3.19
N ASN A 8 -8.73 -2.34 2.94
CA ASN A 8 -9.69 -1.77 3.90
C ASN A 8 -11.01 -2.56 3.91
N LEU A 9 -11.95 -2.16 4.77
CA LEU A 9 -13.28 -2.79 4.87
C LEU A 9 -14.09 -2.71 3.56
N ALA A 10 -13.80 -1.74 2.70
CA ALA A 10 -14.39 -1.61 1.37
C ALA A 10 -13.65 -2.42 0.28
N GLY A 11 -12.63 -3.19 0.65
CA GLY A 11 -11.85 -4.02 -0.28
C GLY A 11 -10.77 -3.28 -1.08
N LYS A 12 -10.56 -1.98 -0.86
CA LYS A 12 -9.52 -1.18 -1.53
C LYS A 12 -8.14 -1.50 -0.94
N SER A 13 -7.17 -1.75 -1.82
CA SER A 13 -5.78 -2.01 -1.44
C SER A 13 -5.09 -0.75 -0.92
N LEU A 14 -4.38 -0.89 0.20
CA LEU A 14 -3.71 0.20 0.89
C LEU A 14 -2.21 -0.07 1.07
N MET A 15 -1.46 1.02 1.19
CA MET A 15 -0.06 1.00 1.56
C MET A 15 0.25 2.07 2.59
N PHE A 16 1.34 1.88 3.32
CA PHE A 16 1.86 2.80 4.31
C PHE A 16 3.29 3.21 3.96
N GLY A 17 3.63 4.48 4.22
CA GLY A 17 4.99 4.97 4.04
C GLY A 17 5.08 6.47 4.20
N ALA A 18 6.22 7.02 3.78
CA ALA A 18 6.44 8.47 3.69
C ALA A 18 6.40 8.90 2.22
N SER A 19 5.55 9.88 1.89
CA SER A 19 5.41 10.39 0.52
C SER A 19 5.26 11.90 0.48
N ASP A 20 5.73 12.52 -0.60
CA ASP A 20 5.59 13.95 -0.86
C ASP A 20 4.46 14.22 -1.87
N GLY A 21 3.23 13.77 -1.56
CA GLY A 21 2.05 14.10 -2.39
C GLY A 21 1.32 12.93 -3.03
N ARG A 22 1.37 11.73 -2.43
CA ARG A 22 0.49 10.62 -2.82
C ARG A 22 -0.93 10.83 -2.30
N THR A 23 -1.88 10.10 -2.88
CA THR A 23 -3.30 10.23 -2.53
C THR A 23 -3.77 9.13 -1.58
N TYR A 24 -4.81 9.45 -0.82
CA TYR A 24 -5.68 8.50 -0.15
C TYR A 24 -7.13 8.93 -0.40
N GLU A 25 -7.95 8.05 -0.97
CA GLU A 25 -9.33 8.37 -1.37
C GLU A 25 -9.40 9.62 -2.27
N GLY A 26 -8.41 9.79 -3.16
CA GLY A 26 -8.33 10.94 -4.08
C GLY A 26 -7.84 12.26 -3.44
N ILE A 27 -7.59 12.28 -2.14
CA ILE A 27 -7.07 13.46 -1.43
C ILE A 27 -5.55 13.36 -1.32
N GLN A 28 -4.83 14.38 -1.77
CA GLN A 28 -3.37 14.45 -1.67
C GLN A 28 -2.92 14.60 -0.21
N ARG A 29 -1.87 13.86 0.17
CA ARG A 29 -1.27 13.87 1.51
C ARG A 29 0.26 13.87 1.42
N TRP A 30 0.89 14.42 2.46
CA TRP A 30 2.34 14.55 2.59
C TRP A 30 2.84 13.93 3.90
N GLY A 31 4.10 13.54 3.94
CA GLY A 31 4.74 12.93 5.09
C GLY A 31 4.34 11.46 5.29
N VAL A 32 4.37 11.00 6.54
CA VAL A 32 4.05 9.61 6.91
C VAL A 32 2.54 9.42 6.98
N SER A 33 1.98 8.58 6.11
CA SER A 33 0.54 8.33 6.05
C SER A 33 0.22 6.97 5.40
N VAL A 34 -1.06 6.61 5.41
CA VAL A 34 -1.65 5.60 4.55
C VAL A 34 -2.05 6.22 3.21
N PHE A 35 -1.89 5.48 2.13
CA PHE A 35 -2.11 5.90 0.76
C PHE A 35 -2.79 4.79 -0.07
N ASP A 36 -3.38 5.18 -1.20
CA ASP A 36 -3.97 4.26 -2.17
C ASP A 36 -2.88 3.39 -2.82
N PHE A 37 -2.96 2.07 -2.68
CA PHE A 37 -1.99 1.19 -3.32
C PHE A 37 -2.39 0.91 -4.78
N THR A 38 -1.46 1.21 -5.68
CA THR A 38 -1.52 0.80 -7.09
C THR A 38 -0.31 -0.06 -7.41
N LEU A 39 -0.54 -1.17 -8.12
CA LEU A 39 0.55 -2.01 -8.58
C LEU A 39 1.38 -1.20 -9.60
N PRO A 40 2.71 -1.09 -9.42
CA PRO A 40 3.55 -0.38 -10.36
C PRO A 40 3.48 -1.01 -11.76
N SER A 41 3.45 -0.18 -12.81
CA SER A 41 3.58 -0.66 -14.18
C SER A 41 4.96 -1.26 -14.43
N SER A 42 5.10 -2.08 -15.48
CA SER A 42 6.39 -2.64 -15.91
C SER A 42 7.42 -1.56 -16.29
N SER A 43 6.96 -0.38 -16.71
CA SER A 43 7.78 0.79 -17.02
C SER A 43 8.12 1.65 -15.80
N SER A 44 7.57 1.35 -14.62
CA SER A 44 7.81 2.13 -13.41
C SER A 44 9.20 1.86 -12.86
N LYS A 45 9.84 2.90 -12.31
CA LYS A 45 11.05 2.75 -11.50
C LYS A 45 10.81 2.04 -10.16
N SER A 46 9.54 1.93 -9.75
CA SER A 46 9.16 1.27 -8.49
C SER A 46 8.84 -0.20 -8.73
N HIS A 47 9.40 -1.08 -7.91
CA HIS A 47 9.13 -2.50 -7.97
C HIS A 47 8.39 -2.98 -6.72
N PHE A 48 7.35 -3.77 -6.92
CA PHE A 48 6.67 -4.46 -5.83
C PHE A 48 7.36 -5.81 -5.62
N LEU A 49 8.06 -5.96 -4.50
CA LEU A 49 8.90 -7.14 -4.24
C LEU A 49 8.09 -8.38 -3.84
N GLY A 50 6.96 -8.18 -3.16
CA GLY A 50 6.08 -9.25 -2.72
C GLY A 50 5.33 -8.91 -1.44
N PHE A 51 4.39 -9.76 -1.09
CA PHE A 51 3.68 -9.72 0.17
C PHE A 51 3.33 -11.15 0.58
N SER A 52 3.14 -11.36 1.88
CA SER A 52 2.61 -12.59 2.42
C SER A 52 1.53 -12.25 3.43
N CYS A 53 0.73 -13.25 3.80
CA CYS A 53 -0.14 -13.12 4.95
C CYS A 53 0.72 -12.96 6.22
N ILE A 54 0.18 -12.22 7.18
CA ILE A 54 0.78 -12.01 8.48
C ILE A 54 0.51 -13.27 9.29
N PRO A 55 1.55 -13.98 9.75
CA PRO A 55 1.38 -15.17 10.57
C PRO A 55 0.48 -14.87 11.75
N THR A 56 -0.43 -15.77 12.08
CA THR A 56 -1.42 -15.67 13.19
C THR A 56 -2.50 -14.59 13.05
N LEU A 57 -2.40 -13.68 12.08
CA LEU A 57 -3.40 -12.61 11.88
C LEU A 57 -4.23 -12.80 10.62
N THR A 58 -3.59 -13.05 9.48
CA THR A 58 -4.29 -13.18 8.18
C THR A 58 -4.09 -14.53 7.51
N CYS A 59 -3.04 -15.29 7.87
CA CYS A 59 -2.96 -16.69 7.47
C CYS A 59 -3.89 -17.53 8.38
N LYS A 60 -4.78 -18.34 7.79
CA LYS A 60 -5.34 -19.49 8.52
C LYS A 60 -4.29 -20.60 8.48
N VAL A 61 -3.87 -21.06 9.66
CA VAL A 61 -3.01 -22.24 9.82
C VAL A 61 -3.87 -23.49 9.59
#